data_AF-A0A2E7ZV29-F1
#
_entry.id   AF-A0A2E7ZV29-F1
#
_cell.length_a   1.000
_cell.length_b   1.000
_cell.length_c   1.000
_cell.angle_alpha   90.00
_cell.angle_beta   90.00
_cell.angle_gamma   90.00
#
_symmetry.space_group_name_H-M   'P 1'
#
loop_
_entity.id
_entity.type
_entity.pdbx_description
1 polymer ?
#
loop_
_entity_poly.entity_id
_entity_poly.type
_entity_poly.pdbx_seq_one_letter_code
_entity_poly.pdbx_strand_id
1 'polypeptide(L)'
;MHIDPKTRRWWTLLRAVAVLNIALWAALWALSERSGWYHQAQLTLAGIYTLICASRSFIPRVDLERTVLLDHWLSNIVIGRSSATLAEMAFTAQLSLLFVQLSSYVPWLEPAGYALLVIIAVAQLTCWAGVVTGNHLWHAAEELLWSVLVVITAAAGAALWPHAQGAASWLIGLGWLGALSALVVMSGLDVPMYLRRWRQSKRDQVVYRTWAEGFADALRRREVTGEWSVWRHEVWWMTPYFSFGVWLSLALAWFEPRL
;
A
#
# COMPACT_ATOMS: atom_id res chain seq x y z
N MET A 1 -10.80 -27.10 6.38
CA MET A 1 -9.80 -26.21 7.03
C MET A 1 -10.40 -25.60 8.28
N HIS A 2 -9.73 -25.71 9.43
CA HIS A 2 -10.15 -25.03 10.65
C HIS A 2 -9.64 -23.58 10.63
N ILE A 3 -10.51 -22.62 10.91
CA ILE A 3 -10.14 -21.20 11.04
C ILE A 3 -10.42 -20.80 12.48
N ASP A 4 -9.37 -20.34 13.17
CA ASP A 4 -9.44 -19.88 14.55
C ASP A 4 -10.54 -18.81 14.71
N PRO A 5 -11.33 -18.81 15.79
CA PRO A 5 -12.40 -17.83 15.99
C PRO A 5 -11.94 -16.37 15.92
N LYS A 6 -10.74 -16.03 16.40
CA LYS A 6 -10.17 -14.68 16.33
C LYS A 6 -9.80 -14.32 14.89
N THR A 7 -9.15 -15.22 14.17
CA THR A 7 -8.86 -15.06 12.74
C THR A 7 -10.15 -14.83 11.95
N ARG A 8 -11.20 -15.61 12.23
CA ARG A 8 -12.51 -15.48 11.57
C ARG A 8 -13.17 -14.13 11.83
N ARG A 9 -13.11 -13.62 13.07
CA ARG A 9 -13.67 -12.30 13.42
C ARG A 9 -12.94 -11.18 12.69
N TRP A 10 -11.62 -11.18 12.72
CA TRP A 10 -10.80 -10.20 12.00
C TRP A 10 -11.04 -10.27 10.48
N TRP A 11 -11.06 -11.47 9.90
CA TRP A 11 -11.34 -11.62 8.46
C TRP A 11 -12.76 -11.16 8.09
N THR A 12 -13.75 -11.35 8.97
CA THR A 12 -15.10 -10.83 8.75
C THR A 12 -15.12 -9.30 8.78
N LEU A 13 -14.39 -8.68 9.70
CA LEU A 13 -14.19 -7.23 9.72
C LEU A 13 -13.55 -6.73 8.42
N LEU A 14 -12.46 -7.36 7.95
CA LEU A 14 -11.81 -6.99 6.70
C LEU A 14 -12.76 -7.04 5.50
N ARG A 15 -13.58 -8.08 5.40
CA ARG A 15 -14.60 -8.20 4.33
C ARG A 15 -15.67 -7.12 4.44
N ALA A 16 -16.12 -6.80 5.66
CA ALA A 16 -17.09 -5.72 5.87
C ALA A 16 -16.53 -4.35 5.44
N VAL A 17 -15.28 -4.06 5.82
CA VAL A 17 -14.57 -2.85 5.39
C VAL A 17 -14.39 -2.82 3.87
N ALA A 18 -14.05 -3.94 3.24
CA ALA A 18 -13.92 -4.04 1.79
C ALA A 18 -15.24 -3.71 1.06
N VAL A 19 -16.37 -4.25 1.54
CA VAL A 19 -17.70 -3.93 0.98
C VAL A 19 -18.03 -2.47 1.16
N LEU A 20 -17.76 -1.90 2.35
CA LEU A 20 -17.94 -0.47 2.61
C LEU A 20 -17.10 0.38 1.65
N ASN A 21 -15.83 0.04 1.46
CA ASN A 21 -14.92 0.78 0.58
C ASN A 21 -15.40 0.77 -0.87
N ILE A 22 -15.86 -0.39 -1.38
CA ILE A 22 -16.44 -0.50 -2.72
C ILE A 22 -17.69 0.38 -2.82
N ALA A 23 -18.57 0.34 -1.82
CA ALA A 23 -19.77 1.17 -1.81
C ALA A 23 -19.45 2.67 -1.78
N LEU A 24 -18.46 3.09 -0.98
CA LEU A 24 -18.00 4.48 -0.93
C LEU A 24 -17.42 4.94 -2.26
N TRP A 25 -16.57 4.12 -2.89
CA TRP A 25 -16.04 4.41 -4.22
C TRP A 25 -17.14 4.51 -5.28
N ALA A 26 -18.07 3.55 -5.30
CA ALA A 26 -19.19 3.55 -6.24
C ALA A 26 -20.11 4.76 -6.02
N ALA A 27 -20.35 5.16 -4.77
CA ALA A 27 -21.10 6.36 -4.44
C ALA A 27 -20.37 7.63 -4.90
N LEU A 28 -19.05 7.73 -4.67
CA LEU A 28 -18.24 8.84 -5.17
C LEU A 28 -18.27 8.92 -6.70
N TRP A 29 -18.23 7.78 -7.39
CA TRP A 29 -18.34 7.73 -8.85
C TRP A 29 -19.72 8.18 -9.33
N ALA A 30 -20.80 7.64 -8.76
CA ALA A 30 -22.17 7.88 -9.20
C ALA A 30 -22.71 9.27 -8.86
N LEU A 31 -22.29 9.83 -7.72
CA LEU A 31 -22.72 11.14 -7.24
C LEU A 31 -21.80 12.27 -7.72
N SER A 32 -20.72 11.96 -8.45
CA SER A 32 -19.85 13.01 -8.96
C SER A 32 -20.49 13.72 -10.13
N GLU A 33 -20.85 14.97 -9.92
CA GLU A 33 -21.25 15.91 -10.99
C GLU A 33 -20.03 16.52 -11.70
N ARG A 34 -18.81 16.22 -11.22
CA ARG A 34 -17.58 16.81 -11.74
C ARG A 34 -17.14 16.12 -13.02
N SER A 35 -16.99 16.89 -14.08
CA SER A 35 -16.43 16.44 -15.36
C SER A 35 -15.00 16.94 -15.56
N GLY A 36 -14.10 16.08 -16.01
CA GLY A 36 -12.73 16.47 -16.37
C GLY A 36 -11.75 15.30 -16.28
N TRP A 37 -10.69 15.36 -17.08
CA TRP A 37 -9.71 14.28 -17.17
C TRP A 37 -9.06 13.97 -15.81
N TYR A 38 -8.72 15.00 -15.03
CA TYR A 38 -8.07 14.85 -13.73
C TYR A 38 -8.97 14.10 -12.74
N HIS A 39 -10.23 14.52 -12.66
CA HIS A 39 -11.18 13.91 -11.73
C HIS A 39 -11.49 12.46 -12.11
N GLN A 40 -11.68 12.18 -13.41
CA GLN A 40 -11.88 10.81 -13.90
C GLN A 40 -10.65 9.93 -13.65
N ALA A 41 -9.44 10.46 -13.86
CA ALA A 41 -8.20 9.75 -13.57
C ALA A 41 -8.09 9.42 -12.07
N GLN A 42 -8.33 10.38 -11.19
CA GLN A 42 -8.31 10.17 -9.75
C GLN A 42 -9.31 9.11 -9.30
N LEU A 43 -10.57 9.19 -9.75
CA LEU A 43 -11.59 8.20 -9.42
C LEU A 43 -11.26 6.80 -9.95
N THR A 44 -10.67 6.71 -11.14
CA THR A 44 -10.26 5.43 -11.74
C THR A 44 -9.12 4.80 -10.95
N LEU A 45 -8.09 5.58 -10.62
CA LEU A 45 -6.94 5.12 -9.82
C LEU A 45 -7.38 4.70 -8.42
N ALA A 46 -8.27 5.48 -7.79
CA ALA A 46 -8.86 5.11 -6.50
C ALA A 46 -9.69 3.83 -6.60
N GLY A 47 -10.39 3.60 -7.71
CA GLY A 47 -11.12 2.37 -7.98
C GLY A 47 -10.19 1.16 -8.09
N ILE A 48 -9.08 1.28 -8.83
CA ILE A 48 -8.06 0.23 -8.93
C ILE A 48 -7.53 -0.12 -7.53
N TYR A 49 -7.12 0.89 -6.75
CA TYR A 49 -6.62 0.69 -5.38
C TYR A 49 -7.67 0.01 -4.50
N THR A 50 -8.91 0.52 -4.51
CA THR A 50 -10.04 0.02 -3.71
C THR A 50 -10.39 -1.43 -4.03
N LEU A 51 -10.55 -1.76 -5.32
CA LEU A 51 -10.94 -3.11 -5.75
C LEU A 51 -9.84 -4.13 -5.44
N ILE A 52 -8.57 -3.74 -5.56
CA ILE A 52 -7.45 -4.61 -5.22
C ILE A 52 -7.38 -4.82 -3.70
N CYS A 53 -7.48 -3.77 -2.88
CA CYS A 53 -7.52 -3.91 -1.43
C CYS A 53 -8.72 -4.74 -0.96
N ALA A 54 -9.88 -4.56 -1.61
CA ALA A 54 -11.05 -5.39 -1.36
C ALA A 54 -10.77 -6.86 -1.68
N SER A 55 -10.20 -7.16 -2.86
CA SER A 55 -9.85 -8.53 -3.24
C SER A 55 -8.92 -9.16 -2.20
N ARG A 56 -7.87 -8.46 -1.76
CA ARG A 56 -6.91 -8.92 -0.74
C ARG A 56 -7.54 -9.05 0.65
N SER A 57 -8.61 -8.32 0.95
CA SER A 57 -9.41 -8.49 2.18
C SER A 57 -10.26 -9.77 2.16
N PHE A 58 -10.77 -10.18 0.99
CA PHE A 58 -11.50 -11.44 0.84
C PHE A 58 -10.56 -12.66 0.85
N ILE A 59 -9.35 -12.52 0.30
CA ILE A 59 -8.32 -13.56 0.24
C ILE A 59 -6.98 -13.06 0.82
N PRO A 60 -6.89 -12.93 2.16
CA PRO A 60 -5.67 -12.51 2.85
C PRO A 60 -4.53 -13.51 2.62
N ARG A 61 -3.32 -12.97 2.53
CA ARG A 61 -2.08 -13.73 2.29
C ARG A 61 -0.87 -12.99 2.85
N VAL A 62 0.17 -13.74 3.17
CA VAL A 62 1.50 -13.23 3.52
C VAL A 62 2.46 -13.68 2.43
N ASP A 63 2.98 -12.71 1.67
CA ASP A 63 3.65 -12.99 0.40
C ASP A 63 5.00 -13.71 0.58
N LEU A 64 5.77 -13.36 1.63
CA LEU A 64 7.12 -13.89 1.84
C LEU A 64 7.10 -15.34 2.38
N GLU A 65 6.27 -15.60 3.39
CA GLU A 65 6.07 -16.91 4.00
C GLU A 65 5.14 -17.82 3.17
N ARG A 66 4.66 -17.35 2.00
CA ARG A 66 3.73 -18.08 1.12
C ARG A 66 2.43 -18.50 1.81
N THR A 67 2.08 -17.81 2.90
CA THR A 67 0.95 -18.17 3.75
C THR A 67 -0.35 -17.61 3.20
N VAL A 68 -1.39 -18.42 3.14
CA VAL A 68 -2.71 -18.03 2.62
C VAL A 68 -3.82 -18.45 3.58
N LEU A 69 -4.88 -17.63 3.66
CA LEU A 69 -6.04 -17.99 4.49
C LEU A 69 -6.96 -19.00 3.79
N LEU A 70 -7.00 -18.96 2.46
CA LEU A 70 -7.87 -19.81 1.64
C LEU A 70 -7.05 -20.46 0.54
N ASP A 71 -7.25 -21.75 0.31
CA ASP A 71 -6.67 -22.44 -0.84
C ASP A 71 -7.53 -22.19 -2.09
N HIS A 72 -7.20 -21.12 -2.80
CA HIS A 72 -7.86 -20.73 -4.04
C HIS A 72 -6.81 -20.26 -5.04
N TRP A 73 -7.08 -20.36 -6.35
CA TRP A 73 -6.12 -19.94 -7.37
C TRP A 73 -5.79 -18.44 -7.27
N LEU A 74 -6.76 -17.61 -6.88
CA LEU A 74 -6.52 -16.19 -6.60
C LEU A 74 -5.62 -15.94 -5.38
N SER A 75 -5.43 -16.91 -4.48
CA SER A 75 -4.50 -16.81 -3.35
C SER A 75 -3.05 -17.02 -3.76
N ASN A 76 -2.78 -17.20 -5.06
CA ASN A 76 -1.42 -17.27 -5.60
C ASN A 76 -0.61 -16.01 -5.23
N ILE A 77 0.66 -16.21 -4.86
CA ILE A 77 1.53 -15.14 -4.38
C ILE A 77 1.90 -14.18 -5.50
N VAL A 78 2.17 -14.68 -6.71
CA VAL A 78 2.45 -13.83 -7.88
C VAL A 78 1.24 -12.96 -8.20
N ILE A 79 0.03 -13.54 -8.26
CA ILE A 79 -1.20 -12.76 -8.50
C ILE A 79 -1.39 -11.71 -7.39
N GLY A 80 -1.21 -12.10 -6.14
CA GLY A 80 -1.34 -11.21 -4.98
C GLY A 80 -0.37 -10.04 -5.04
N ARG A 81 0.91 -10.31 -5.29
CA ARG A 81 1.96 -9.30 -5.36
C ARG A 81 1.82 -8.41 -6.58
N SER A 82 1.46 -8.95 -7.75
CA SER A 82 1.14 -8.16 -8.95
C SER A 82 -0.02 -7.22 -8.70
N SER A 83 -1.06 -7.70 -8.01
CA SER A 83 -2.20 -6.86 -7.64
C SER A 83 -1.76 -5.74 -6.70
N ALA A 84 -1.00 -6.04 -5.64
CA ALA A 84 -0.50 -5.00 -4.75
C ALA A 84 0.42 -3.99 -5.44
N THR A 85 1.27 -4.43 -6.38
CA THR A 85 2.03 -3.52 -7.25
C THR A 85 1.13 -2.57 -8.03
N LEU A 86 0.06 -3.06 -8.67
CA LEU A 86 -0.88 -2.20 -9.38
C LEU A 86 -1.58 -1.20 -8.46
N ALA A 87 -1.97 -1.63 -7.25
CA ALA A 87 -2.58 -0.76 -6.27
C ALA A 87 -1.59 0.35 -5.82
N GLU A 88 -0.38 -0.01 -5.42
CA GLU A 88 0.62 0.92 -4.92
C GLU A 88 1.07 1.93 -6.00
N MET A 89 1.18 1.48 -7.25
CA MET A 89 1.38 2.35 -8.41
C MET A 89 0.19 3.29 -8.63
N ALA A 90 -1.05 2.78 -8.53
CA ALA A 90 -2.25 3.60 -8.71
C ALA A 90 -2.35 4.70 -7.63
N PHE A 91 -2.13 4.33 -6.37
CA PHE A 91 -2.12 5.28 -5.25
C PHE A 91 -1.04 6.36 -5.43
N THR A 92 0.17 5.96 -5.82
CA THR A 92 1.26 6.91 -6.07
C THR A 92 0.98 7.80 -7.28
N ALA A 93 0.31 7.28 -8.32
CA ALA A 93 -0.16 8.08 -9.44
C ALA A 93 -1.20 9.13 -9.01
N GLN A 94 -2.08 8.83 -8.04
CA GLN A 94 -2.98 9.84 -7.48
C GLN A 94 -2.21 11.00 -6.82
N LEU A 95 -1.16 10.69 -6.06
CA LEU A 95 -0.28 11.70 -5.45
C LEU A 95 0.48 12.50 -6.51
N SER A 96 1.02 11.82 -7.52
CA SER A 96 1.73 12.45 -8.65
C SER A 96 0.82 13.44 -9.38
N LEU A 97 -0.41 13.03 -9.72
CA LEU A 97 -1.39 13.90 -10.35
C LEU A 97 -1.74 15.10 -9.46
N LEU A 98 -1.91 14.91 -8.16
CA LEU A 98 -2.16 15.99 -7.22
C LEU A 98 -1.00 17.00 -7.20
N PHE A 99 0.24 16.52 -7.17
CA PHE A 99 1.44 17.37 -7.15
C PHE A 99 1.57 18.19 -8.42
N VAL A 100 1.32 17.58 -9.59
CA VAL A 100 1.33 18.28 -10.87
C VAL A 100 0.26 19.36 -10.92
N GLN A 101 -0.95 19.12 -10.38
CA GLN A 101 -1.99 20.16 -10.35
C GLN A 101 -1.63 21.32 -9.41
N LEU A 102 -1.01 21.01 -8.27
CA LEU A 102 -0.63 21.99 -7.26
C LEU A 102 0.72 22.70 -7.57
N SER A 103 1.40 22.34 -8.66
CA SER A 103 2.68 22.96 -9.03
C SER A 103 2.54 24.43 -9.42
N SER A 104 1.34 24.87 -9.78
CA SER A 104 0.99 26.27 -10.00
C SER A 104 1.23 27.17 -8.76
N TYR A 105 1.10 26.59 -7.56
CA TYR A 105 1.42 27.26 -6.30
C TYR A 105 2.88 27.07 -5.90
N VAL A 106 3.43 25.87 -6.14
CA VAL A 106 4.77 25.48 -5.70
C VAL A 106 5.49 24.72 -6.84
N PRO A 107 6.35 25.38 -7.64
CA PRO A 107 6.86 24.82 -8.90
C PRO A 107 7.63 23.50 -8.80
N TRP A 108 8.31 23.23 -7.68
CA TRP A 108 9.07 21.99 -7.51
C TRP A 108 8.19 20.75 -7.33
N LEU A 109 6.88 20.91 -7.10
CA LEU A 109 5.96 19.79 -6.94
C LEU A 109 5.81 18.96 -8.22
N GLU A 110 5.86 19.59 -9.40
CA GLU A 110 5.76 18.84 -10.66
C GLU A 110 6.89 17.81 -10.83
N PRO A 111 8.20 18.19 -10.79
CA PRO A 111 9.27 17.19 -10.85
C PRO A 111 9.25 16.22 -9.67
N ALA A 112 8.82 16.65 -8.47
CA ALA A 112 8.65 15.74 -7.35
C ALA A 112 7.56 14.69 -7.62
N GLY A 113 6.43 15.07 -8.23
CA GLY A 113 5.34 14.18 -8.60
C GLY A 113 5.79 13.07 -9.55
N TYR A 114 6.63 13.39 -10.54
CA TYR A 114 7.24 12.37 -11.41
C TYR A 114 8.25 11.50 -10.65
N ALA A 115 9.04 12.10 -9.74
CA ALA A 115 9.97 11.34 -8.90
C ALA A 115 9.25 10.31 -8.01
N LEU A 116 8.05 10.61 -7.49
CA LEU A 116 7.26 9.64 -6.71
C LEU A 116 7.01 8.35 -7.51
N LEU A 117 6.66 8.48 -8.80
CA LEU A 117 6.40 7.33 -9.69
C LEU A 117 7.66 6.46 -9.90
N VAL A 118 8.83 7.09 -10.03
CA VAL A 118 10.10 6.38 -10.17
C VAL A 118 10.45 5.67 -8.86
N ILE A 119 10.32 6.37 -7.72
CA ILE A 119 10.60 5.82 -6.40
C ILE A 119 9.73 4.59 -6.13
N ILE A 120 8.41 4.69 -6.37
CA ILE A 120 7.52 3.54 -6.14
C ILE A 120 7.85 2.40 -7.09
N ALA A 121 8.15 2.66 -8.37
CA ALA A 121 8.51 1.60 -9.31
C ALA A 121 9.76 0.83 -8.85
N VAL A 122 10.79 1.53 -8.37
CA VAL A 122 11.98 0.90 -7.79
C VAL A 122 11.62 0.12 -6.52
N ALA A 123 10.75 0.67 -5.66
CA ALA A 123 10.28 -0.02 -4.45
C ALA A 123 9.56 -1.33 -4.80
N GLN A 124 8.77 -1.36 -5.88
CA GLN A 124 8.13 -2.58 -6.36
C GLN A 124 9.14 -3.60 -6.87
N LEU A 125 10.17 -3.16 -7.60
CA LEU A 125 11.24 -4.07 -8.05
C LEU A 125 11.98 -4.68 -6.86
N THR A 126 12.26 -3.90 -5.81
CA THR A 126 12.85 -4.42 -4.57
C THR A 126 11.89 -5.37 -3.85
N CYS A 127 10.59 -5.04 -3.79
CA CYS A 127 9.58 -5.94 -3.22
C CYS A 127 9.58 -7.29 -3.92
N TRP A 128 9.54 -7.30 -5.25
CA TRP A 128 9.60 -8.52 -6.07
C TRP A 128 10.90 -9.30 -5.85
N ALA A 129 12.04 -8.61 -5.76
CA ALA A 129 13.31 -9.25 -5.43
C ALA A 129 13.25 -9.94 -4.06
N GLY A 130 12.65 -9.30 -3.06
CA GLY A 130 12.43 -9.89 -1.73
C GLY A 130 11.52 -11.12 -1.77
N VAL A 131 10.39 -11.00 -2.45
CA VAL A 131 9.41 -12.09 -2.64
C VAL A 131 10.04 -13.28 -3.34
N VAL A 132 10.81 -13.08 -4.41
CA VAL A 132 11.43 -14.17 -5.18
C VAL A 132 12.59 -14.80 -4.41
N THR A 133 13.55 -13.99 -3.95
CA THR A 133 14.78 -14.52 -3.33
C THR A 133 14.58 -14.99 -1.89
N GLY A 134 13.53 -14.52 -1.20
CA GLY A 134 13.33 -14.69 0.24
C GLY A 134 14.29 -13.85 1.09
N ASN A 135 15.03 -12.92 0.48
CA ASN A 135 15.97 -12.07 1.18
C ASN A 135 15.28 -10.81 1.72
N HIS A 136 15.16 -10.75 3.04
CA HIS A 136 14.54 -9.65 3.78
C HIS A 136 15.23 -8.28 3.59
N LEU A 137 16.48 -8.23 3.12
CA LEU A 137 17.16 -6.98 2.83
C LEU A 137 16.45 -6.16 1.75
N TRP A 138 15.85 -6.83 0.77
CA TRP A 138 15.11 -6.16 -0.30
C TRP A 138 13.84 -5.48 0.20
N HIS A 139 13.15 -6.09 1.16
CA HIS A 139 12.00 -5.46 1.82
C HIS A 139 12.43 -4.29 2.72
N ALA A 140 13.61 -4.36 3.35
CA ALA A 140 14.16 -3.17 4.03
C ALA A 140 14.39 -2.01 3.05
N ALA A 141 14.89 -2.30 1.83
CA ALA A 141 15.08 -1.28 0.80
C ALA A 141 13.75 -0.71 0.28
N GLU A 142 12.74 -1.56 0.09
CA GLU A 142 11.36 -1.15 -0.26
C GLU A 142 10.78 -0.17 0.78
N GLU A 143 10.82 -0.53 2.06
CA GLU A 143 10.29 0.30 3.15
C GLU A 143 11.04 1.64 3.29
N LEU A 144 12.34 1.67 2.98
CA LEU A 144 13.12 2.90 2.92
C LEU A 144 12.67 3.80 1.76
N LEU A 145 12.42 3.24 0.58
CA LEU A 145 11.91 4.00 -0.57
C LEU A 145 10.52 4.57 -0.31
N TRP A 146 9.65 3.81 0.36
CA TRP A 146 8.37 4.32 0.85
C TRP A 146 8.56 5.46 1.87
N SER A 147 9.50 5.31 2.80
CA SER A 147 9.81 6.38 3.76
C SER A 147 10.25 7.68 3.05
N VAL A 148 11.05 7.59 1.99
CA VAL A 148 11.42 8.74 1.16
C VAL A 148 10.19 9.35 0.48
N LEU A 149 9.30 8.54 -0.10
CA LEU A 149 8.05 9.00 -0.71
C LEU A 149 7.18 9.76 0.31
N VAL A 150 7.06 9.25 1.54
CA VAL A 150 6.32 9.89 2.63
C VAL A 150 6.96 11.22 3.05
N VAL A 151 8.29 11.30 3.16
CA VAL A 151 9.01 12.55 3.48
C VAL A 151 8.76 13.61 2.41
N ILE A 152 8.86 13.25 1.13
CA ILE A 152 8.58 14.17 0.02
C ILE A 152 7.12 14.67 0.09
N THR A 153 6.19 13.77 0.43
CA THR A 153 4.77 14.11 0.58
C THR A 153 4.50 15.05 1.76
N ALA A 154 5.17 14.83 2.89
CA ALA A 154 5.09 15.73 4.04
C ALA A 154 5.70 17.11 3.72
N ALA A 155 6.82 17.15 3.01
CA ALA A 155 7.46 18.40 2.56
C ALA A 155 6.58 19.17 1.56
N ALA A 156 5.88 18.48 0.67
CA ALA A 156 4.90 19.08 -0.24
C ALA A 156 3.75 19.72 0.55
N GLY A 157 3.20 19.00 1.53
CA GLY A 157 2.19 19.54 2.45
C GLY A 157 2.68 20.81 3.17
N ALA A 158 3.94 20.85 3.60
CA ALA A 158 4.54 22.03 4.23
C ALA A 158 4.66 23.22 3.30
N ALA A 159 5.08 22.99 2.05
CA ALA A 159 5.19 24.04 1.06
C ALA A 159 3.81 24.59 0.65
N LEU A 160 2.77 23.74 0.67
CA LEU A 160 1.40 24.12 0.30
C LEU A 160 0.61 24.74 1.46
N TRP A 161 1.03 24.52 2.71
CA TRP A 161 0.35 25.03 3.90
C TRP A 161 0.05 26.54 3.88
N PRO A 162 0.97 27.43 3.47
CA PRO A 162 0.71 28.87 3.42
C PRO A 162 -0.38 29.26 2.41
N HIS A 163 -0.62 28.41 1.41
CA HIS A 163 -1.62 28.64 0.38
C HIS A 163 -2.99 28.04 0.76
N ALA A 164 -3.04 27.13 1.74
CA ALA A 164 -4.21 26.33 2.03
C ALA A 164 -5.24 27.06 2.91
N GLN A 165 -6.50 27.09 2.46
CA GLN A 165 -7.62 27.65 3.22
C GLN A 165 -8.70 26.61 3.56
N GLY A 166 -9.43 26.84 4.66
CA GLY A 166 -10.61 26.05 5.03
C GLY A 166 -10.35 24.54 5.15
N ALA A 167 -11.03 23.74 4.32
CA ALA A 167 -10.89 22.28 4.35
C ALA A 167 -9.51 21.78 3.90
N ALA A 168 -8.80 22.54 3.05
CA ALA A 168 -7.49 22.13 2.54
C ALA A 168 -6.43 22.08 3.65
N SER A 169 -6.43 23.05 4.57
CA SER A 169 -5.49 23.06 5.69
C SER A 169 -5.75 21.90 6.66
N TRP A 170 -7.02 21.57 6.94
CA TRP A 170 -7.35 20.37 7.72
C TRP A 170 -6.87 19.08 7.04
N LEU A 171 -7.04 18.96 5.71
CA LEU A 171 -6.58 17.79 4.97
C LEU A 171 -5.06 17.68 4.96
N ILE A 172 -4.31 18.78 4.81
CA ILE A 172 -2.85 18.76 4.93
C ILE A 172 -2.43 18.36 6.35
N GLY A 173 -3.09 18.89 7.38
CA GLY A 173 -2.81 18.55 8.78
C GLY A 173 -3.06 17.06 9.10
N LEU A 174 -4.16 16.50 8.61
CA LEU A 174 -4.44 15.07 8.70
C LEU A 174 -3.43 14.24 7.89
N GLY A 175 -3.04 14.73 6.71
CA GLY A 175 -2.01 14.14 5.88
C GLY A 175 -0.66 14.05 6.60
N TRP A 176 -0.28 15.08 7.35
CA TRP A 176 0.92 15.05 8.19
C TRP A 176 0.83 14.07 9.35
N LEU A 177 -0.32 13.98 10.03
CA LEU A 177 -0.51 12.97 11.07
C LEU A 177 -0.35 11.56 10.49
N GLY A 178 -0.93 11.31 9.31
CA GLY A 178 -0.74 10.06 8.57
C GLY A 178 0.71 9.81 8.17
N ALA A 179 1.39 10.82 7.61
CA ALA A 179 2.79 10.73 7.20
C ALA A 179 3.74 10.45 8.38
N LEU A 180 3.56 11.15 9.50
CA LEU A 180 4.33 10.92 10.72
C LEU A 180 4.10 9.50 11.27
N SER A 181 2.85 9.05 11.30
CA SER A 181 2.52 7.68 11.75
C SER A 181 3.18 6.63 10.85
N ALA A 182 3.09 6.81 9.53
CA ALA A 182 3.70 5.92 8.55
C ALA A 182 5.23 5.89 8.70
N LEU A 183 5.89 7.04 8.85
CA LEU A 183 7.34 7.11 9.05
C LEU A 183 7.79 6.41 10.32
N VAL A 184 7.06 6.57 11.43
CA VAL A 184 7.37 5.88 12.68
C VAL A 184 7.27 4.37 12.51
N VAL A 185 6.24 3.87 11.83
CA VAL A 185 6.06 2.44 11.58
C VAL A 185 7.14 1.92 10.63
N MET A 186 7.31 2.52 9.46
CA MET A 186 8.24 2.06 8.43
C MET A 186 9.70 2.14 8.91
N SER A 187 10.13 3.31 9.37
CA SER A 187 11.53 3.53 9.77
C SER A 187 11.84 3.02 11.18
N GLY A 188 10.86 3.02 12.09
CA GLY A 188 11.05 2.62 13.49
C GLY A 188 10.80 1.14 13.77
N LEU A 189 9.91 0.49 13.01
CA LEU A 189 9.52 -0.90 13.24
C LEU A 189 9.92 -1.81 12.07
N ASP A 190 9.50 -1.49 10.85
CA ASP A 190 9.62 -2.41 9.71
C ASP A 190 11.05 -2.53 9.20
N VAL A 191 11.71 -1.42 8.86
CA VAL A 191 13.11 -1.43 8.42
C VAL A 191 14.02 -2.12 9.46
N PRO A 192 13.97 -1.78 10.77
CA PRO A 192 14.75 -2.50 11.77
C PRO A 192 14.40 -3.98 11.89
N MET A 193 13.13 -4.36 11.74
CA MET A 193 12.71 -5.75 11.73
C MET A 193 13.35 -6.51 10.56
N TYR A 194 13.24 -5.98 9.33
CA TYR A 194 13.81 -6.62 8.15
C TYR A 194 15.33 -6.73 8.21
N LEU A 195 16.02 -5.70 8.72
CA LEU A 195 17.46 -5.74 8.94
C LEU A 195 17.86 -6.77 10.00
N ARG A 196 17.09 -6.91 11.09
CA ARG A 196 17.31 -7.96 12.10
C ARG A 196 17.14 -9.35 11.49
N ARG A 197 16.07 -9.60 10.74
CA ARG A 197 15.83 -10.88 10.04
C ARG A 197 16.94 -11.20 9.05
N TRP A 198 17.37 -10.21 8.25
CA TRP A 198 18.49 -10.37 7.33
C TRP A 198 19.80 -10.73 8.05
N ARG A 199 20.14 -10.04 9.15
CA ARG A 199 21.32 -10.36 9.97
C ARG A 199 21.24 -11.77 10.54
N GLN A 200 20.05 -12.20 10.97
CA GLN A 200 19.81 -13.55 11.46
C GLN A 200 20.01 -14.57 10.34
N SER A 201 19.42 -14.37 9.16
CA SER A 201 19.64 -15.24 7.99
C SER A 201 21.12 -15.33 7.58
N LYS A 202 21.88 -14.24 7.74
CA LYS A 202 23.34 -14.24 7.50
C LYS A 202 24.09 -15.07 8.54
N ARG A 203 23.68 -15.04 9.81
CA ARG A 203 24.26 -15.86 10.89
C ARG A 203 23.94 -17.34 10.70
N ASP A 204 22.71 -17.64 10.28
CA ASP A 204 22.21 -18.99 10.04
C ASP A 204 22.68 -19.56 8.70
N GLN A 205 23.54 -18.81 7.96
CA GLN A 205 24.09 -19.18 6.66
C GLN A 205 23.03 -19.63 5.65
N VAL A 206 21.85 -18.98 5.68
CA VAL A 206 20.73 -19.31 4.80
C VAL A 206 21.15 -19.12 3.35
N VAL A 207 21.04 -20.19 2.56
CA VAL A 207 21.22 -20.14 1.11
C VAL A 207 19.95 -19.55 0.49
N TYR A 208 20.08 -18.36 -0.09
CA TYR A 208 18.97 -17.72 -0.80
C TYR A 208 18.64 -18.46 -2.08
N ARG A 209 17.36 -18.43 -2.47
CA ARG A 209 16.89 -19.07 -3.70
C ARG A 209 17.41 -18.32 -4.91
N THR A 210 17.66 -19.04 -6.00
CA THR A 210 17.84 -18.40 -7.30
C THR A 210 16.53 -17.74 -7.75
N TRP A 211 16.61 -16.83 -8.72
CA TRP A 211 15.41 -16.16 -9.25
C TRP A 211 14.39 -17.13 -9.83
N ALA A 212 14.84 -18.14 -10.59
CA ALA A 212 13.96 -19.13 -11.21
C ALA A 212 13.27 -20.02 -10.16
N GLU A 213 14.02 -20.51 -9.17
CA GLU A 213 13.48 -21.33 -8.08
C GLU A 213 12.50 -20.53 -7.21
N GLY A 214 12.87 -19.30 -6.87
CA GLY A 214 12.04 -18.41 -6.06
C GLY A 214 10.72 -18.04 -6.73
N PHE A 215 10.76 -17.78 -8.04
CA PHE A 215 9.55 -17.49 -8.81
C PHE A 215 8.66 -18.74 -8.96
N ALA A 216 9.26 -19.90 -9.25
CA ALA A 216 8.53 -21.17 -9.30
C ALA A 216 7.89 -21.53 -7.94
N ASP A 217 8.59 -21.27 -6.83
CA ASP A 217 8.08 -21.40 -5.47
C ASP A 217 6.89 -20.46 -5.23
N ALA A 218 7.02 -19.17 -5.54
CA ALA A 218 5.93 -18.19 -5.41
C ALA A 218 4.69 -18.54 -6.26
N LEU A 219 4.90 -19.16 -7.43
CA LEU A 219 3.81 -19.60 -8.30
C LEU A 219 3.05 -20.81 -7.75
N ARG A 220 3.72 -21.71 -7.02
CA ARG A 220 3.17 -23.03 -6.69
C ARG A 220 2.82 -23.20 -5.23
N ARG A 221 3.72 -22.77 -4.34
CA ARG A 221 3.59 -22.99 -2.89
C ARG A 221 2.54 -22.06 -2.30
N ARG A 222 1.62 -22.66 -1.56
CA ARG A 222 0.61 -21.97 -0.75
C ARG A 222 0.45 -22.72 0.56
N GLU A 223 0.84 -22.08 1.65
CA GLU A 223 0.73 -22.65 3.00
C GLU A 223 -0.56 -22.18 3.63
N VAL A 224 -1.55 -23.07 3.64
CA VAL A 224 -2.91 -22.74 4.04
C VAL A 224 -3.02 -22.84 5.56
N THR A 225 -3.22 -21.72 6.25
CA THR A 225 -3.38 -21.71 7.71
C THR A 225 -4.43 -20.72 8.19
N GLY A 226 -5.24 -21.15 9.16
CA GLY A 226 -6.26 -20.34 9.83
C GLY A 226 -5.87 -19.93 11.25
N GLU A 227 -4.63 -20.19 11.65
CA GLU A 227 -4.15 -20.01 13.03
C GLU A 227 -3.94 -18.54 13.40
N TRP A 228 -4.48 -18.14 14.55
CA TRP A 228 -4.36 -16.76 15.02
C TRP A 228 -2.91 -16.35 15.35
N SER A 229 -2.05 -17.30 15.72
CA SER A 229 -0.61 -17.10 15.98
C SER A 229 0.09 -16.41 14.80
N VAL A 230 -0.31 -16.76 13.57
CA VAL A 230 0.21 -16.18 12.33
C VAL A 230 -0.48 -14.85 12.04
N TRP A 231 -1.81 -14.87 11.95
CA TRP A 231 -2.59 -13.71 11.48
C TRP A 231 -2.56 -12.50 12.41
N ARG A 232 -2.34 -12.68 13.73
CA ARG A 232 -2.31 -11.54 14.68
C ARG A 232 -1.25 -10.50 14.34
N HIS A 233 -0.15 -10.91 13.70
CA HIS A 233 0.94 -10.02 13.33
C HIS A 233 0.56 -9.18 12.09
N GLU A 234 -0.19 -9.79 11.17
CA GLU A 234 -0.66 -9.16 9.94
C GLU A 234 -1.77 -8.12 10.17
N VAL A 235 -2.54 -8.27 11.25
CA VAL A 235 -3.62 -7.34 11.62
C VAL A 235 -3.13 -5.88 11.65
N TRP A 236 -1.92 -5.65 12.16
CA TRP A 236 -1.38 -4.31 12.41
C TRP A 236 -1.13 -3.51 11.14
N TRP A 237 -0.77 -4.16 10.03
CA TRP A 237 -0.50 -3.46 8.78
C TRP A 237 -1.63 -3.65 7.77
N MET A 238 -2.21 -4.86 7.65
CA MET A 238 -3.28 -5.13 6.69
C MET A 238 -4.54 -4.32 6.99
N THR A 239 -4.89 -4.19 8.28
CA THR A 239 -6.09 -3.44 8.67
C THR A 239 -5.99 -1.97 8.25
N PRO A 240 -4.96 -1.20 8.64
CA PRO A 240 -4.87 0.20 8.20
C PRO A 240 -4.65 0.35 6.70
N TYR A 241 -3.89 -0.54 6.06
CA TYR A 241 -3.67 -0.50 4.61
C TYR A 241 -4.98 -0.73 3.82
N PHE A 242 -5.79 -1.72 4.20
CA PHE A 242 -7.08 -1.99 3.55
C PHE A 242 -8.24 -1.07 3.99
N SER A 243 -8.04 -0.22 5.02
CA SER A 243 -9.03 0.76 5.48
C SER A 243 -8.56 2.19 5.23
N PHE A 244 -7.78 2.76 6.14
CA PHE A 244 -7.27 4.13 6.07
C PHE A 244 -6.54 4.44 4.76
N GLY A 245 -5.75 3.49 4.22
CA GLY A 245 -5.12 3.65 2.92
C GLY A 245 -6.14 3.87 1.80
N VAL A 246 -7.24 3.10 1.81
CA VAL A 246 -8.32 3.25 0.85
C VAL A 246 -9.08 4.55 1.08
N TRP A 247 -9.35 4.92 2.32
CA TRP A 247 -10.04 6.19 2.61
C TRP A 247 -9.22 7.40 2.22
N LEU A 248 -7.89 7.35 2.37
CA LEU A 248 -6.98 8.38 1.86
C LEU A 248 -7.01 8.43 0.32
N SER A 249 -6.98 7.28 -0.35
CA SER A 249 -7.11 7.18 -1.82
C SER A 249 -8.44 7.79 -2.31
N LEU A 250 -9.55 7.51 -1.62
CA LEU A 250 -10.86 8.09 -1.93
C LEU A 250 -10.90 9.59 -1.62
N ALA A 251 -10.27 10.04 -0.54
CA ALA A 251 -10.15 11.45 -0.20
C ALA A 251 -9.36 12.22 -1.26
N LEU A 252 -8.29 11.65 -1.81
CA LEU A 252 -7.54 12.22 -2.94
C LEU A 252 -8.42 12.37 -4.19
N ALA A 253 -9.33 11.43 -4.44
CA ALA A 253 -10.22 11.50 -5.59
C ALA A 253 -11.39 12.46 -5.42
N TRP A 254 -11.81 12.68 -4.18
CA TRP A 254 -12.81 13.68 -3.83
C TRP A 254 -12.21 15.09 -3.73
N PHE A 255 -10.94 15.21 -3.33
CA PHE A 255 -10.27 16.49 -3.14
C PHE A 255 -10.14 17.25 -4.47
N GLU A 256 -10.48 18.52 -4.43
CA GLU A 256 -10.26 19.43 -5.54
C GLU A 256 -9.03 20.29 -5.22
N PRO A 257 -8.01 20.35 -6.09
CA PRO A 257 -6.77 21.08 -5.83
C PRO A 257 -6.96 22.60 -5.97
N ARG A 258 -7.84 23.18 -5.16
CA ARG A 258 -7.96 24.62 -4.92
C ARG A 258 -7.53 24.87 -3.49
N LEU A 259 -6.37 25.49 -3.33
CA LEU A 259 -5.79 25.86 -2.04
C LEU A 259 -6.24 27.25 -1.61
#